data_AF-A0ABD5NUZ2-F1
#
_entry.id   AF-A0ABD5NUZ2-F1
#
_cell.length_a   1.000
_cell.length_b   1.000
_cell.length_c   1.000
_cell.angle_alpha   90.00
_cell.angle_beta   90.00
_cell.angle_gamma   90.00
#
_symmetry.space_group_name_H-M   'P 1'
#
loop_
_entity.id
_entity.type
_entity.pdbx_description
1 polymer ?
#
loop_
_entity_poly.entity_id
_entity_poly.type
_entity_poly.pdbx_seq_one_letter_code
_entity_poly.pdbx_strand_id
1 'polypeptide(L)'
;MTDVQKLETEDQYHHVRFRAPDRFDEIRTPDWAKNAAESVSEGSEVRTGKVKDGDDWEVESVLIPKEVDEDEARSDAKQIVEKIES
;
A
#
# COMPACT_ATOMS: atom_id res chain seq x y z
N MET A 1 -10.74 7.97 -5.07
CA MET A 1 -9.93 8.33 -3.90
C MET A 1 -10.04 7.21 -2.90
N THR A 2 -8.96 6.45 -2.75
CA THR A 2 -8.88 5.34 -1.81
C THR A 2 -8.46 5.90 -0.46
N ASP A 3 -9.34 5.80 0.54
CA ASP A 3 -9.07 6.32 1.87
C ASP A 3 -8.32 5.33 2.75
N VAL A 4 -7.48 5.88 3.64
CA VAL A 4 -6.72 5.10 4.61
C VAL A 4 -7.71 4.56 5.65
N GLN A 5 -7.86 3.25 5.69
CA GLN A 5 -8.70 2.57 6.68
C GLN A 5 -8.00 2.45 8.03
N LYS A 6 -6.70 2.20 8.00
CA LYS A 6 -5.89 2.01 9.21
C LYS A 6 -4.46 2.44 8.95
N LEU A 7 -3.87 3.11 9.92
CA LEU A 7 -2.43 3.34 9.96
C LEU A 7 -1.91 2.72 11.25
N GLU A 8 -0.93 1.84 11.13
CA GLU A 8 -0.24 1.21 12.26
C GLU A 8 1.26 1.33 12.03
N THR A 9 2.00 1.67 13.07
CA THR A 9 3.46 1.75 13.01
C THR A 9 4.02 0.49 13.65
N GLU A 10 4.58 -0.40 12.84
CA GLU A 10 5.14 -1.67 13.29
C GLU A 10 6.58 -1.83 12.76
N ASP A 11 7.46 -2.35 13.61
CA ASP A 11 8.88 -2.58 13.29
C ASP A 11 9.62 -1.32 12.78
N GLN A 12 9.81 -1.26 11.45
CA GLN A 12 10.54 -0.22 10.73
C GLN A 12 9.66 0.51 9.70
N TYR A 13 8.34 0.26 9.72
CA TYR A 13 7.43 0.76 8.71
C TYR A 13 6.10 1.27 9.31
N HIS A 14 5.56 2.33 8.70
CA HIS A 14 4.16 2.71 8.78
C HIS A 14 3.35 1.85 7.81
N HIS A 15 2.55 0.95 8.35
CA HIS A 15 1.59 0.13 7.64
C HIS A 15 0.31 0.92 7.39
N VAL A 16 0.16 1.42 6.17
CA VAL A 16 -1.02 2.16 5.72
C VAL A 16 -1.96 1.20 4.98
N ARG A 17 -3.02 0.77 5.65
CA ARG A 17 -4.03 -0.13 5.08
C ARG A 17 -5.12 0.66 4.37
N PHE A 18 -5.39 0.28 3.13
CA PHE A 18 -6.45 0.84 2.28
C PHE A 18 -7.64 -0.09 2.12
N ARG A 19 -7.41 -1.41 2.14
CA ARG A 19 -8.45 -2.42 1.99
C ARG A 19 -8.24 -3.55 3.01
N ALA A 20 -9.32 -4.23 3.38
CA ALA A 20 -9.24 -5.35 4.32
C ALA A 20 -8.68 -6.59 3.62
N PRO A 21 -7.73 -7.33 4.25
CA PRO A 21 -7.15 -8.54 3.67
C PRO A 21 -8.20 -9.62 3.37
N ASP A 22 -9.30 -9.65 4.14
CA ASP A 22 -10.40 -10.61 3.96
C ASP A 22 -11.13 -10.49 2.62
N ARG A 23 -10.95 -9.38 1.89
CA ARG A 23 -11.52 -9.17 0.55
C ARG A 23 -10.74 -9.87 -0.55
N PHE A 24 -9.52 -10.31 -0.26
CA PHE A 24 -8.62 -10.91 -1.22
C PHE A 24 -8.53 -12.43 -1.02
N ASP A 25 -8.43 -13.17 -2.11
CA ASP A 25 -8.11 -14.60 -2.06
C ASP A 25 -6.61 -14.84 -1.98
N GLU A 26 -5.82 -13.90 -2.52
CA GLU A 26 -4.37 -14.01 -2.56
C GLU A 26 -3.75 -12.63 -2.34
N ILE A 27 -2.70 -12.54 -1.52
CA ILE A 27 -1.95 -11.30 -1.26
C ILE A 27 -0.50 -11.51 -1.69
N ARG A 28 0.04 -10.57 -2.47
CA ARG A 28 1.42 -10.56 -2.96
C ARG A 28 2.01 -9.16 -2.87
N THR A 29 3.34 -9.08 -2.94
CA THR A 29 4.09 -7.82 -3.03
C THR A 29 4.78 -7.79 -4.40
N PRO A 30 4.09 -7.39 -5.48
CA PRO A 30 4.67 -7.48 -6.80
C PRO A 30 5.69 -6.36 -7.05
N ASP A 31 6.76 -6.69 -7.78
CA ASP A 31 7.86 -5.76 -8.04
C ASP A 31 7.41 -4.48 -8.74
N TRP A 32 6.44 -4.56 -9.65
CA TRP A 32 5.91 -3.38 -10.34
C TRP A 32 5.28 -2.36 -9.37
N ALA A 33 4.63 -2.83 -8.31
CA ALA A 33 4.03 -1.96 -7.28
C ALA A 33 5.12 -1.39 -6.35
N LYS A 34 6.15 -2.18 -6.06
CA LYS A 34 7.35 -1.70 -5.36
C LYS A 34 8.05 -0.58 -6.12
N ASN A 35 8.26 -0.73 -7.43
CA ASN A 35 8.89 0.32 -8.24
C ASN A 35 8.08 1.63 -8.23
N ALA A 36 6.75 1.56 -8.27
CA ALA A 36 5.89 2.73 -8.16
C ALA A 36 6.00 3.40 -6.79
N ALA A 37 6.10 2.59 -5.73
CA ALA A 37 6.28 3.05 -4.36
C ALA A 37 7.65 3.70 -4.11
N GLU A 38 8.73 3.05 -4.53
CA GLU A 38 10.11 3.58 -4.45
C GLU A 38 10.26 4.91 -5.21
N SER A 39 9.47 5.12 -6.27
CA SER A 39 9.46 6.41 -6.97
C SER A 39 8.82 7.55 -6.19
N VAL A 40 8.03 7.26 -5.15
CA VAL A 40 7.41 8.27 -4.26
C VAL A 40 8.21 8.36 -2.96
N SER A 41 8.51 7.21 -2.35
CA SER A 41 9.23 7.10 -1.09
C SER A 41 10.18 5.91 -1.15
N GLU A 42 11.48 6.19 -1.07
CA GLU A 42 12.54 5.19 -1.19
C GLU A 42 12.43 4.13 -0.07
N GLY A 43 12.50 2.85 -0.43
CA GLY A 43 12.33 1.75 0.53
C GLY A 43 10.89 1.40 0.88
N SER A 44 9.90 2.02 0.23
CA SER A 44 8.49 1.68 0.38
C SER A 44 8.11 0.38 -0.34
N GLU A 45 7.16 -0.36 0.24
CA GLU A 45 6.65 -1.62 -0.32
C GLU A 45 5.12 -1.61 -0.40
N VAL A 46 4.55 -2.34 -1.37
CA VAL A 46 3.10 -2.37 -1.58
C VAL A 46 2.61 -3.80 -1.57
N ARG A 47 1.68 -4.09 -0.65
CA ARG A 47 0.93 -5.35 -0.63
C ARG A 47 -0.32 -5.17 -1.48
N THR A 48 -0.40 -5.93 -2.55
CA THR A 48 -1.59 -6.01 -3.40
C THR A 48 -2.29 -7.34 -3.16
N GLY A 49 -3.62 -7.31 -3.27
CA GLY A 49 -4.46 -8.49 -3.13
C GLY A 49 -5.27 -8.73 -4.39
N LYS A 50 -5.42 -9.99 -4.76
CA LYS A 50 -6.33 -10.44 -5.82
C LYS A 50 -7.75 -10.51 -5.27
N VAL A 51 -8.67 -9.76 -5.85
CA VAL A 51 -10.06 -9.64 -5.38
C VAL A 51 -10.79 -10.99 -5.47
N LYS A 52 -11.57 -11.33 -4.44
CA LYS A 52 -12.46 -12.49 -4.45
C LYS A 52 -13.42 -12.42 -5.63
N ASP A 53 -13.52 -13.51 -6.39
CA ASP A 53 -14.35 -13.63 -7.60
C ASP A 53 -13.92 -12.72 -8.78
N GLY A 54 -12.69 -12.19 -8.77
CA GLY A 54 -12.15 -11.37 -9.86
C GLY A 54 -10.72 -11.75 -10.25
N ASP A 55 -10.26 -11.27 -11.41
CA ASP A 55 -8.85 -11.33 -11.81
C ASP A 55 -8.08 -10.04 -11.52
N ASP A 56 -8.77 -9.04 -10.97
CA ASP A 56 -8.21 -7.73 -10.65
C ASP A 56 -7.37 -7.77 -9.37
N TRP A 57 -6.27 -7.02 -9.41
CA TRP A 57 -5.36 -6.82 -8.29
C TRP A 57 -5.54 -5.40 -7.77
N GLU A 58 -5.75 -5.30 -6.47
CA GLU A 58 -6.01 -4.04 -5.78
C GLU A 58 -4.99 -3.84 -4.66
N VAL A 59 -4.68 -2.60 -4.29
CA VAL A 59 -3.79 -2.32 -3.16
C VAL A 59 -4.50 -2.64 -1.84
N GLU A 60 -3.89 -3.51 -1.03
CA GLU A 60 -4.34 -3.85 0.33
C GLU A 60 -3.73 -2.89 1.35
N SER A 61 -2.40 -2.80 1.35
CA SER A 61 -1.63 -1.91 2.23
C SER A 61 -0.33 -1.45 1.58
N VAL A 62 0.13 -0.28 2.01
CA VAL A 62 1.43 0.28 1.66
C VAL A 62 2.27 0.36 2.92
N LEU A 63 3.50 -0.13 2.85
CA LEU A 63 4.51 -0.01 3.89
C LEU A 63 5.40 1.17 3.54
N ILE A 64 5.37 2.21 4.35
CA ILE A 64 6.24 3.37 4.23
C ILE A 64 7.30 3.28 5.33
N PRO A 65 8.59 3.53 5.08
CA PRO A 65 9.61 3.55 6.13
C PRO A 65 9.24 4.51 7.26
N LYS A 66 9.53 4.16 8.52
CA LYS A 66 9.24 5.01 9.70
C LYS A 66 10.12 6.27 9.81
N GLU A 67 10.92 6.55 8.79
CA GLU A 67 11.75 7.76 8.74
C GLU A 67 10.92 9.02 8.51
N VAL A 68 9.72 8.86 7.93
CA VAL A 68 8.73 9.93 7.77
C VAL A 68 7.67 9.88 8.87
N ASP A 69 6.95 10.98 9.09
CA ASP A 69 5.86 11.05 10.07
C ASP A 69 4.57 10.35 9.56
N GLU A 70 3.63 10.04 10.46
CA GLU A 70 2.36 9.36 10.09
C GLU A 70 1.55 10.12 9.04
N ASP A 71 1.53 11.46 9.09
CA ASP A 71 0.81 12.29 8.13
C ASP A 71 1.46 12.24 6.74
N GLU A 72 2.79 12.23 6.67
CA GLU A 72 3.55 12.08 5.43
C GLU A 72 3.40 10.67 4.88
N ALA A 73 3.49 9.64 5.72
CA ALA A 73 3.24 8.26 5.34
C ALA A 73 1.84 8.07 4.74
N ARG A 74 0.80 8.72 5.28
CA ARG A 74 -0.55 8.68 4.69
C ARG A 74 -0.59 9.35 3.32
N SER A 75 0.07 10.49 3.17
CA SER A 75 0.12 11.24 1.92
C SER A 75 0.85 10.45 0.83
N ASP A 76 2.02 9.91 1.14
CA ASP A 76 2.83 9.11 0.22
C ASP A 76 2.11 7.84 -0.17
N ALA A 77 1.55 7.11 0.81
CA ALA A 77 0.78 5.92 0.55
C ALA A 77 -0.41 6.20 -0.39
N LYS A 78 -1.11 7.33 -0.21
CA LYS A 78 -2.20 7.74 -1.11
C LYS A 78 -1.69 7.99 -2.53
N GLN A 79 -0.59 8.73 -2.68
CA GLN A 79 0.03 8.98 -4.00
C GLN A 79 0.46 7.69 -4.69
N ILE A 80 1.01 6.73 -3.93
CA ILE A 80 1.42 5.42 -4.46
C ILE A 80 0.22 4.65 -4.98
N VAL A 81 -0.87 4.60 -4.20
CA VAL A 81 -2.11 3.95 -4.63
C VAL A 81 -2.67 4.62 -5.89
N GLU A 82 -2.74 5.95 -5.90
CA GLU A 82 -3.22 6.70 -7.07
C GLU A 82 -2.36 6.43 -8.32
N LYS A 83 -1.04 6.30 -8.16
CA LYS A 83 -0.12 6.01 -9.26
C LYS A 83 -0.22 4.57 -9.78
N ILE A 84 -0.58 3.63 -8.90
CA ILE A 84 -0.82 2.21 -9.24
C ILE A 84 -2.19 2.02 -9.91
N GLU A 85 -3.21 2.75 -9.45
CA GLU A 85 -4.58 2.67 -9.94
C GLU A 85 -4.87 3.63 -11.12
N SER A 86 -3.88 4.41 -11.60
CA SER A 86 -3.99 5.37 -12.71
C SER A 86 -3.69 4.78 -14.09
#